data_AF-A0A821IL13-F1
#
_entry.id   AF-A0A821IL13-F1
#
_cell.length_a   1.000
_cell.length_b   1.000
_cell.length_c   1.000
_cell.angle_alpha   90.00
_cell.angle_beta   90.00
_cell.angle_gamma   90.00
#
_symmetry.space_group_name_H-M   'P 1'
#
loop_
_entity.id
_entity.type
_entity.pdbx_description
1 polymer ?
#
loop_
_entity_poly.entity_id
_entity_poly.type
_entity_poly.pdbx_seq_one_letter_code
_entity_poly.pdbx_strand_id
1 'polypeptide(L)'
;LLVQDSEPLADLTQVVDVFLEQNLVQQCTAFLLDALKNNREDQGHLQTRLLEMNLMQAPQVADAILGNNMFTHYDRPHIAQLCEKAGLLQRALEHYTDLYDIKRAVVHTHLLNPEWLVNYFGRLSVDDCLECLKAMLQANIRQNLQVVVQIATKYHEQLGTQKLIELFESFK
;
A
#
# COMPACT_ATOMS: atom_id res chain seq x y z
N LEU A 1 -36.32 32.87 2.73
CA LEU A 1 -35.37 32.65 3.84
C LEU A 1 -34.06 32.19 3.23
N LEU A 2 -33.06 33.06 3.19
CA LEU A 2 -31.69 32.69 2.83
C LEU A 2 -31.15 31.90 4.02
N VAL A 3 -31.00 30.59 3.87
CA VAL A 3 -30.26 29.77 4.82
C VAL A 3 -28.82 30.27 4.72
N GLN A 4 -28.38 30.98 5.77
CA GLN A 4 -26.99 31.36 5.92
C GLN A 4 -26.18 30.07 5.90
N ASP A 5 -25.35 29.91 4.87
CA ASP A 5 -24.21 29.01 4.89
C ASP A 5 -23.36 29.40 6.10
N SER A 6 -23.62 28.75 7.23
CA SER A 6 -22.81 28.89 8.42
C SER A 6 -21.40 28.45 8.05
N GLU A 7 -20.48 29.40 7.99
CA GLU A 7 -19.04 29.13 7.94
C GLU A 7 -18.71 28.04 8.97
N PRO A 8 -17.88 27.04 8.60
CA PRO A 8 -17.48 26.01 9.55
C PRO A 8 -16.91 26.67 10.82
N LEU A 9 -17.52 26.38 11.97
CA LEU A 9 -17.18 27.02 13.26
C LEU A 9 -15.72 26.80 13.69
N ALA A 10 -15.01 25.85 13.08
CA ALA A 10 -13.58 25.67 13.15
C ALA A 10 -13.09 24.99 11.87
N ASP A 11 -11.88 25.33 11.43
CA ASP A 11 -11.19 24.59 10.37
C ASP A 11 -10.84 23.19 10.89
N LEU A 12 -11.24 22.15 10.16
CA LEU A 12 -10.95 20.75 10.51
C LEU A 12 -9.45 20.53 10.75
N THR A 13 -8.61 21.24 10.00
CA THR A 13 -7.15 21.17 10.14
C THR A 13 -6.70 21.62 11.53
N GLN A 14 -7.27 22.71 12.05
CA GLN A 14 -6.94 23.23 13.38
C GLN A 14 -7.37 22.27 14.48
N VAL A 15 -8.52 21.62 14.32
CA VAL A 15 -8.99 20.61 15.29
C VAL A 15 -8.03 19.42 15.34
N VAL A 16 -7.54 18.97 14.18
CA VAL A 16 -6.53 17.91 14.09
C VAL A 16 -5.23 18.32 14.78
N ASP A 17 -4.74 19.53 14.53
CA ASP A 17 -3.50 20.04 15.13
C ASP A 17 -3.59 20.04 16.66
N VAL A 18 -4.71 20.49 17.23
CA VAL A 18 -4.95 20.48 18.69
C VAL A 18 -4.89 19.07 19.26
N PHE A 19 -5.50 18.08 18.60
CA PHE A 19 -5.42 16.69 19.08
C PHE A 19 -3.99 16.15 19.03
N LEU A 20 -3.24 16.45 17.97
CA LEU A 20 -1.86 16.00 17.80
C LEU A 20 -0.92 16.62 18.84
N GLU A 21 -1.07 17.92 19.12
CA GLU A 21 -0.30 18.63 20.15
C GLU A 21 -0.50 18.03 21.55
N GLN A 22 -1.70 17.52 21.83
CA GLN A 22 -2.03 16.86 23.09
C GLN A 22 -1.76 15.34 23.07
N ASN A 23 -1.18 14.80 21.99
CA ASN A 23 -0.94 13.38 21.77
C ASN A 23 -2.21 12.50 21.87
N LEU A 24 -3.37 13.06 21.49
CA LEU A 24 -4.69 12.44 21.54
C LEU A 24 -5.04 11.75 20.21
N VAL A 25 -4.17 10.83 19.76
CA VAL A 25 -4.28 10.21 18.43
C VAL A 25 -5.53 9.36 18.24
N GLN A 26 -5.96 8.60 19.26
CA GLN A 26 -7.17 7.78 19.15
C GLN A 26 -8.43 8.64 18.99
N GLN A 27 -8.50 9.75 19.71
CA GLN A 27 -9.60 10.71 19.64
C GLN A 27 -9.61 11.44 18.29
N CYS A 28 -8.42 11.85 17.82
CA CYS A 28 -8.25 12.42 16.49
C CYS A 28 -8.71 11.46 15.38
N THR A 29 -8.32 10.18 15.47
CA THR A 29 -8.74 9.13 14.54
C THR A 29 -10.26 8.99 14.53
N ALA A 30 -10.90 8.85 15.69
CA ALA A 30 -12.36 8.72 15.76
C ALA A 30 -13.09 9.93 15.17
N PHE A 31 -12.59 11.14 15.47
CA PHE A 31 -13.12 12.39 14.93
C PHE A 31 -13.00 12.43 13.40
N LEU A 32 -11.82 12.16 12.85
CA LEU A 32 -11.57 12.19 11.41
C LEU A 32 -12.33 11.10 10.66
N LEU A 33 -12.51 9.91 11.24
CA LEU A 33 -13.32 8.85 10.62
C LEU A 33 -14.78 9.28 10.41
N ASP A 34 -15.38 10.01 11.34
CA ASP A 34 -16.73 10.56 11.16
C ASP A 34 -16.75 11.77 10.22
N ALA A 35 -15.77 12.68 10.35
CA ALA A 35 -15.68 13.88 9.53
C ALA A 35 -15.44 13.57 8.04
N LEU A 36 -14.66 12.53 7.75
CA LEU A 36 -14.25 12.13 6.40
C LEU A 36 -15.11 11.01 5.79
N LYS A 37 -16.19 10.56 6.46
CA LYS A 37 -17.01 9.42 6.02
C LYS A 37 -17.60 9.51 4.61
N ASN A 38 -17.69 10.73 4.07
CA ASN A 38 -18.17 10.98 2.71
C ASN A 38 -17.07 10.85 1.64
N ASN A 39 -15.82 10.56 2.05
CA ASN A 39 -14.65 10.36 1.19
C ASN A 39 -14.53 11.42 0.08
N ARG A 40 -14.59 12.70 0.47
CA ARG A 40 -14.54 13.80 -0.50
C ARG A 40 -13.10 14.11 -0.92
N GLU A 41 -12.92 14.47 -2.18
CA GLU A 41 -11.61 14.76 -2.78
C GLU A 41 -10.95 16.02 -2.20
N ASP A 42 -11.73 17.07 -1.92
CA ASP A 42 -11.28 18.31 -1.28
C ASP A 42 -10.68 18.08 0.13
N GLN A 43 -11.02 16.94 0.74
CA GLN A 43 -10.52 16.51 2.04
C GLN A 43 -9.35 15.50 1.95
N GLY A 44 -8.78 15.28 0.76
CA GLY A 44 -7.69 14.30 0.55
C GLY A 44 -6.46 14.51 1.44
N HIS A 45 -6.13 15.77 1.75
CA HIS A 45 -5.06 16.12 2.68
C HIS A 45 -5.34 15.62 4.12
N LEU A 46 -6.59 15.69 4.59
CA LEU A 46 -7.00 15.17 5.89
C LEU A 46 -7.01 13.63 5.91
N GLN A 47 -7.38 12.99 4.80
CA GLN A 47 -7.26 11.52 4.65
C GLN A 47 -5.80 11.09 4.78
N THR A 48 -4.88 11.83 4.15
CA THR A 48 -3.44 11.58 4.24
C THR A 48 -2.94 11.74 5.67
N ARG A 49 -3.32 12.82 6.36
CA ARG A 49 -2.94 13.05 7.76
C ARG A 49 -3.47 11.97 8.70
N LEU A 50 -4.72 11.54 8.52
CA LEU A 50 -5.32 10.46 9.30
C LEU A 50 -4.47 9.18 9.19
N LEU A 51 -4.13 8.78 7.97
CA LEU A 51 -3.33 7.58 7.72
C LEU A 51 -1.91 7.73 8.25
N GLU A 52 -1.26 8.87 8.01
CA GLU A 52 0.10 9.15 8.49
C GLU A 52 0.20 9.02 10.02
N MET A 53 -0.66 9.71 10.76
CA MET A 53 -0.69 9.67 12.22
C MET A 53 -0.86 8.23 12.74
N ASN A 54 -1.78 7.47 12.13
CA ASN A 54 -2.00 6.08 12.54
C ASN A 54 -0.85 5.17 12.11
N LEU A 55 -0.22 5.36 10.95
CA LEU A 55 0.95 4.57 10.55
C LEU A 55 2.16 4.80 11.47
N MET A 56 2.28 5.99 12.03
CA MET A 56 3.37 6.30 12.98
C MET A 56 3.11 5.78 14.40
N GLN A 57 1.85 5.79 14.87
CA GLN A 57 1.54 5.49 16.27
C GLN A 57 0.76 4.18 16.51
N ALA A 58 -0.06 3.76 15.55
CA ALA A 58 -0.93 2.59 15.65
C ALA A 58 -1.10 1.90 14.26
N PRO A 59 -0.04 1.27 13.72
CA PRO A 59 -0.06 0.68 12.37
C PRO A 59 -1.24 -0.25 12.10
N GLN A 60 -1.69 -1.00 13.11
CA GLN A 60 -2.84 -1.89 13.02
C GLN A 60 -4.15 -1.16 12.71
N VAL A 61 -4.31 0.08 13.17
CA VAL A 61 -5.49 0.90 12.87
C VAL A 61 -5.42 1.39 11.43
N ALA A 62 -4.24 1.84 10.98
CA ALA A 62 -4.04 2.22 9.59
C ALA A 62 -4.27 1.05 8.62
N ASP A 63 -3.77 -0.15 8.95
CA ASP A 63 -3.99 -1.36 8.17
C ASP A 63 -5.49 -1.68 8.03
N ALA A 64 -6.26 -1.55 9.11
CA ALA A 64 -7.70 -1.74 9.07
C ALA A 64 -8.41 -0.68 8.20
N ILE A 65 -8.00 0.59 8.28
CA ILE A 65 -8.58 1.67 7.46
C ILE A 65 -8.31 1.42 5.97
N LEU A 66 -7.06 1.10 5.62
CA LEU A 66 -6.65 0.80 4.25
C LEU A 66 -7.32 -0.47 3.73
N GLY A 67 -7.36 -1.54 4.53
CA GLY A 67 -7.97 -2.81 4.16
C GLY A 67 -9.48 -2.73 3.93
N ASN A 68 -10.17 -1.83 4.62
CA ASN A 68 -11.60 -1.57 4.42
C ASN A 68 -11.89 -0.61 3.27
N ASN A 69 -10.87 -0.07 2.58
CA ASN A 69 -11.02 0.90 1.49
C ASN A 69 -11.89 2.10 1.87
N MET A 70 -11.75 2.61 3.10
CA MET A 70 -12.59 3.71 3.61
C MET A 70 -12.32 5.04 2.90
N PHE A 71 -11.12 5.20 2.33
CA PHE A 71 -10.63 6.45 1.73
C PHE A 71 -9.94 6.17 0.40
N THR A 72 -9.97 7.15 -0.51
CA THR A 72 -9.37 7.00 -1.86
C THR A 72 -8.59 8.22 -2.36
N HIS A 73 -8.62 9.36 -1.66
CA HIS A 73 -8.08 10.63 -2.14
C HIS A 73 -6.80 11.09 -1.40
N TYR A 74 -6.18 10.21 -0.61
CA TYR A 74 -4.91 10.50 0.06
C TYR A 74 -3.70 10.36 -0.88
N ASP A 75 -2.55 10.90 -0.44
CA ASP A 75 -1.27 10.77 -1.12
C ASP A 75 -0.77 9.32 -1.07
N ARG A 76 -1.05 8.55 -2.14
CA ARG A 76 -0.71 7.13 -2.20
C ARG A 76 0.79 6.85 -2.13
N PRO A 77 1.67 7.55 -2.89
CA PRO A 77 3.12 7.35 -2.76
C PRO A 77 3.64 7.55 -1.34
N HIS A 78 3.19 8.61 -0.66
CA HIS A 78 3.60 8.90 0.72
C HIS A 78 3.13 7.80 1.69
N ILE A 79 1.86 7.41 1.60
CA ILE A 79 1.29 6.34 2.43
C ILE A 79 1.98 5.00 2.18
N ALA A 80 2.37 4.68 0.94
CA ALA A 80 3.12 3.47 0.62
C ALA A 80 4.44 3.38 1.40
N GLN A 81 5.20 4.48 1.44
CA GLN A 81 6.47 4.55 2.17
C GLN A 81 6.28 4.40 3.69
N LEU A 82 5.20 4.98 4.23
CA LEU A 82 4.88 4.83 5.65
C LEU A 82 4.43 3.40 6.00
N CYS A 83 3.66 2.74 5.12
CA CYS A 83 3.32 1.33 5.27
C CYS A 83 4.57 0.45 5.32
N GLU A 84 5.54 0.66 4.43
CA GLU A 84 6.80 -0.09 4.42
C GLU A 84 7.56 0.11 5.74
N LYS A 85 7.71 1.37 6.19
CA LYS A 85 8.36 1.69 7.48
C LYS A 85 7.65 1.07 8.69
N ALA A 86 6.33 0.93 8.63
CA ALA A 86 5.51 0.31 9.66
C ALA A 86 5.49 -1.23 9.60
N GLY A 87 6.20 -1.85 8.65
CA GLY A 87 6.23 -3.30 8.46
C GLY A 87 5.00 -3.86 7.73
N LEU A 88 4.11 -3.00 7.23
CA LEU A 88 2.91 -3.36 6.48
C LEU A 88 3.24 -3.51 4.98
N LEU A 89 4.13 -4.44 4.65
CA LEU A 89 4.70 -4.56 3.31
C LEU A 89 3.65 -4.88 2.22
N GLN A 90 2.63 -5.67 2.55
CA GLN A 90 1.52 -5.93 1.62
C GLN A 90 0.79 -4.64 1.25
N ARG A 91 0.53 -3.76 2.23
CA ARG A 91 -0.08 -2.46 1.99
C ARG A 91 0.83 -1.56 1.18
N ALA A 92 2.12 -1.53 1.47
CA ALA A 92 3.07 -0.76 0.66
C ALA A 92 2.99 -1.16 -0.83
N LEU A 93 3.02 -2.46 -1.12
CA LEU A 93 2.91 -3.01 -2.48
C LEU A 93 1.59 -2.67 -3.19
N GLU A 94 0.48 -2.58 -2.47
CA GLU A 94 -0.82 -2.15 -3.04
C GLU A 94 -0.86 -0.68 -3.47
N HIS A 95 0.08 0.13 -2.94
CA HIS A 95 0.13 1.57 -3.17
C HIS A 95 1.30 1.99 -4.06
N TYR A 96 2.35 1.18 -4.16
CA TYR A 96 3.43 1.44 -5.11
C TYR A 96 2.93 1.40 -6.55
N THR A 97 3.41 2.37 -7.31
CA THR A 97 3.19 2.49 -8.75
C THR A 97 4.51 2.45 -9.51
N ASP A 98 5.62 2.75 -8.84
CA ASP A 98 6.96 2.69 -9.43
C ASP A 98 7.55 1.27 -9.33
N LEU A 99 8.01 0.75 -10.46
CA LEU A 99 8.59 -0.59 -10.55
C LEU A 99 9.82 -0.77 -9.66
N TYR A 100 10.61 0.27 -9.44
CA TYR A 100 11.77 0.23 -8.54
C TYR A 100 11.35 -0.10 -7.11
N ASP A 101 10.34 0.58 -6.59
CA ASP A 101 9.82 0.34 -5.24
C ASP A 101 9.15 -1.04 -5.13
N ILE A 102 8.39 -1.44 -6.16
CA ILE A 102 7.80 -2.79 -6.21
C ILE A 102 8.89 -3.86 -6.15
N LYS A 103 9.94 -3.76 -6.98
CA LYS A 103 11.07 -4.71 -6.98
C LYS A 103 11.79 -4.75 -5.63
N ARG A 104 12.00 -3.60 -4.98
CA ARG A 104 12.59 -3.55 -3.63
C ARG A 104 11.72 -4.27 -2.60
N ALA A 105 10.40 -4.15 -2.70
CA ALA A 105 9.50 -4.73 -1.72
C ALA A 105 9.26 -6.25 -1.94
N VAL A 106 9.02 -6.70 -3.18
CA VAL A 106 8.63 -8.11 -3.46
C VAL A 106 9.73 -9.13 -3.13
N VAL A 107 11.00 -8.72 -3.02
CA VAL A 107 12.10 -9.62 -2.65
C VAL A 107 12.02 -10.09 -1.20
N HIS A 108 11.31 -9.36 -0.34
CA HIS A 108 11.11 -9.70 1.07
C HIS A 108 9.96 -10.69 1.26
N THR A 109 9.98 -11.78 0.49
CA THR A 109 8.91 -12.81 0.44
C THR A 109 8.53 -13.41 1.80
N HIS A 110 9.50 -13.54 2.72
CA HIS A 110 9.27 -14.01 4.10
C HIS A 110 8.33 -13.13 4.93
N LEU A 111 8.13 -11.86 4.55
CA LEU A 111 7.19 -10.93 5.18
C LEU A 111 5.83 -10.91 4.48
N LEU A 112 5.67 -11.66 3.40
CA LEU A 112 4.48 -11.65 2.54
C LEU A 112 3.77 -13.00 2.61
N ASN A 113 2.44 -12.97 2.55
CA ASN A 113 1.68 -14.20 2.37
C ASN A 113 1.91 -14.71 0.93
N PRO A 114 2.33 -15.99 0.73
CA PRO A 114 2.65 -16.50 -0.60
C PRO A 114 1.45 -16.49 -1.57
N GLU A 115 0.25 -16.82 -1.10
CA GLU A 115 -0.96 -16.85 -1.92
C GLU A 115 -1.36 -15.43 -2.35
N TRP A 116 -1.29 -14.47 -1.42
CA TRP A 116 -1.51 -13.07 -1.73
C TRP A 116 -0.49 -12.56 -2.75
N LEU A 117 0.79 -12.89 -2.58
CA LEU A 117 1.85 -12.45 -3.50
C LEU A 117 1.63 -13.03 -4.90
N VAL A 118 1.27 -14.30 -5.00
CA VAL A 118 0.90 -14.92 -6.28
C VAL A 118 -0.25 -14.15 -6.94
N ASN A 119 -1.30 -13.79 -6.20
CA ASN A 119 -2.42 -13.02 -6.73
C ASN A 119 -2.05 -11.58 -7.11
N TYR A 120 -1.16 -10.94 -6.36
CA TYR A 120 -0.67 -9.59 -6.62
C TYR A 120 0.02 -9.49 -7.99
N PHE A 121 0.83 -10.48 -8.35
CA PHE A 121 1.50 -10.53 -9.65
C PHE A 121 0.54 -10.57 -10.84
N GLY A 122 -0.70 -11.02 -10.65
CA GLY A 122 -1.73 -10.95 -11.68
C GLY A 122 -2.23 -9.53 -11.99
N ARG A 123 -1.85 -8.52 -11.20
CA ARG A 123 -2.16 -7.10 -11.44
C ARG A 123 -1.05 -6.37 -12.19
N LEU A 124 0.15 -6.95 -12.25
CA LEU A 124 1.31 -6.35 -12.91
C LEU A 124 1.22 -6.56 -14.43
N SER A 125 1.86 -5.67 -15.19
CA SER A 125 2.08 -5.93 -16.62
C SER A 125 3.00 -7.14 -16.81
N VAL A 126 2.99 -7.74 -17.99
CA VAL A 126 3.85 -8.89 -18.32
C VAL A 126 5.33 -8.55 -18.11
N ASP A 127 5.75 -7.37 -18.54
CA ASP A 127 7.14 -6.94 -18.44
C ASP A 127 7.53 -6.66 -16.97
N ASP A 128 6.67 -5.98 -16.21
CA ASP A 128 6.90 -5.73 -14.77
C ASP A 128 6.97 -7.04 -13.97
N CYS A 129 6.12 -8.01 -14.32
CA CYS A 129 6.11 -9.33 -13.71
C CYS A 129 7.47 -10.03 -13.91
N LEU A 130 7.96 -10.09 -15.15
CA LEU A 130 9.25 -10.74 -15.45
C LEU A 130 10.42 -10.03 -14.75
N GLU A 131 10.42 -8.69 -14.73
CA GLU A 131 11.43 -7.90 -14.02
C GLU A 131 11.39 -8.13 -12.50
N CYS A 132 10.19 -8.27 -11.91
CA CYS A 132 10.02 -8.59 -10.50
C CYS A 132 10.47 -10.03 -10.18
N LEU A 133 10.09 -11.01 -10.99
CA LEU A 133 10.54 -12.41 -10.82
C LEU A 133 12.07 -12.51 -10.87
N LYS A 134 12.71 -11.79 -11.80
CA LYS A 134 14.17 -11.68 -11.90
C LYS A 134 14.79 -11.07 -10.65
N ALA A 135 14.25 -9.95 -10.17
CA ALA A 135 14.73 -9.30 -8.95
C ALA A 135 14.61 -10.23 -7.72
N MET A 136 13.51 -10.98 -7.61
CA MET A 136 13.30 -11.98 -6.55
C MET A 136 14.38 -13.07 -6.58
N LEU A 137 14.68 -13.64 -7.75
CA LEU A 137 15.71 -14.66 -7.89
C LEU A 137 17.12 -14.11 -7.61
N GLN A 138 17.43 -12.88 -8.07
CA GLN A 138 18.70 -12.19 -7.80
C GLN A 138 18.93 -11.93 -6.31
N ALA A 139 17.88 -11.52 -5.59
CA ALA A 139 18.00 -11.17 -4.19
C ALA A 139 18.28 -12.40 -3.32
N ASN A 140 17.51 -13.47 -3.50
CA ASN A 140 17.74 -14.73 -2.78
C ASN A 140 17.01 -15.89 -3.48
N ILE A 141 17.71 -16.59 -4.37
CA ILE A 141 17.15 -17.73 -5.09
C ILE A 141 16.62 -18.81 -4.15
N ARG A 142 17.34 -19.16 -3.07
CA ARG A 142 16.95 -20.27 -2.18
C ARG A 142 15.62 -20.00 -1.50
N GLN A 143 15.40 -18.74 -1.10
CA GLN A 143 14.17 -18.32 -0.44
C GLN A 143 13.03 -18.11 -1.43
N ASN A 144 13.31 -17.51 -2.60
CA ASN A 144 12.28 -16.98 -3.48
C ASN A 144 11.86 -17.97 -4.58
N LEU A 145 12.66 -19.00 -4.88
CA LEU A 145 12.40 -19.92 -5.99
C LEU A 145 11.01 -20.55 -5.92
N GLN A 146 10.57 -21.00 -4.75
CA GLN A 146 9.28 -21.69 -4.62
C GLN A 146 8.11 -20.78 -5.03
N VAL A 147 8.09 -19.52 -4.58
CA VAL A 147 7.00 -18.59 -4.92
C VAL A 147 7.11 -18.11 -6.37
N VAL A 148 8.33 -17.91 -6.88
CA VAL A 148 8.58 -17.56 -8.28
C VAL A 148 8.03 -18.65 -9.22
N VAL A 149 8.28 -19.93 -8.90
CA VAL A 149 7.74 -21.07 -9.66
C VAL A 149 6.22 -21.11 -9.60
N GLN A 150 5.60 -20.82 -8.45
CA GLN A 150 4.14 -20.75 -8.34
C GLN A 150 3.55 -19.65 -9.22
N ILE A 151 4.14 -18.45 -9.19
CA ILE A 151 3.73 -17.33 -10.04
C ILE A 151 3.88 -17.70 -11.52
N ALA A 152 5.05 -18.21 -11.90
CA ALA A 152 5.34 -18.64 -13.27
C ALA A 152 4.34 -19.71 -13.74
N THR A 153 4.03 -20.71 -12.90
CA THR A 153 3.07 -21.77 -13.23
C THR A 153 1.66 -21.20 -13.43
N LYS A 154 1.22 -20.27 -12.57
CA LYS A 154 -0.12 -19.69 -12.64
C LYS A 154 -0.32 -18.78 -13.86
N TYR A 155 0.69 -18.00 -14.22
CA TYR A 155 0.59 -16.98 -15.28
C TYR A 155 1.38 -17.32 -16.55
N HIS A 156 1.84 -18.56 -16.73
CA HIS A 156 2.70 -18.96 -17.86
C HIS A 156 2.10 -18.64 -19.24
N GLU A 157 0.78 -18.74 -19.41
CA GLU A 157 0.10 -18.42 -20.67
C GLU A 157 0.29 -16.94 -21.07
N GLN A 158 0.31 -16.04 -20.08
CA GLN A 158 0.46 -14.59 -20.30
C GLN A 158 1.93 -14.19 -20.38
N LEU A 159 2.78 -14.78 -19.52
CA LEU A 159 4.20 -14.45 -19.46
C LEU A 159 5.00 -15.04 -20.63
N GLY A 160 4.51 -16.13 -21.21
CA GLY A 160 5.15 -16.86 -22.30
C GLY A 160 6.22 -17.83 -21.79
N THR A 161 6.05 -19.11 -22.13
CA THR A 161 6.93 -20.19 -21.69
C THR A 161 8.40 -19.95 -22.04
N GLN A 162 8.69 -19.41 -23.23
CA GLN A 162 10.07 -19.16 -23.67
C GLN A 162 10.78 -18.12 -22.79
N LYS A 163 10.11 -17.01 -22.45
CA LYS A 163 10.66 -15.97 -21.57
C LYS A 163 10.92 -16.50 -20.16
N LEU A 164 10.02 -17.35 -19.65
CA LEU A 164 10.19 -18.00 -18.35
C LEU A 164 11.37 -18.98 -18.35
N ILE A 165 11.55 -19.77 -19.42
CA ILE A 165 12.71 -20.65 -19.58
C ILE A 165 14.00 -19.83 -19.53
N GLU A 166 14.12 -18.79 -20.37
CA GLU A 166 15.29 -17.91 -20.42
C GLU A 166 15.58 -17.28 -19.05
N LEU A 167 14.54 -16.85 -18.33
CA LEU A 167 14.66 -16.34 -16.97
C LEU A 167 15.30 -17.37 -16.04
N PHE A 168 14.73 -18.58 -15.94
CA PHE A 168 15.25 -19.61 -15.03
C PHE A 168 16.65 -20.09 -15.44
N GLU A 169 16.96 -20.16 -16.73
CA GLU A 169 18.30 -20.53 -17.20
C GLU A 169 19.38 -19.52 -16.83
N SER A 170 19.03 -18.24 -16.72
CA SER A 170 19.98 -17.21 -16.29
C SER A 170 20.45 -17.34 -14.81
N PHE A 171 19.80 -18.21 -14.03
CA PHE A 171 20.14 -18.49 -12.62
C PHE A 171 20.53 -19.96 -12.36
N LYS A 172 20.87 -20.72 -13.41
CA LYS A 172 21.42 -22.08 -13.29
C LYS A 172 22.77 -22.11 -12.59
#